data_AF-A0A5A9F8Z8-F1
#
_entry.id   AF-A0A5A9F8Z8-F1
#
_cell.length_a   1.000
_cell.length_b   1.000
_cell.length_c   1.000
_cell.angle_alpha   90.00
_cell.angle_beta   90.00
_cell.angle_gamma   90.00
#
_symmetry.space_group_name_H-M   'P 1'
#
loop_
_entity.id
_entity.type
_entity.pdbx_description
1 polymer ?
#
loop_
_entity_poly.entity_id
_entity_poly.type
_entity_poly.pdbx_seq_one_letter_code
_entity_poly.pdbx_strand_id
1 'polypeptide(L)'
;MSLHTDPDERTGLFADGFETYVAREHWAPILTQALLYGTTLVAVALMLGLPALNALALVHVVASVSGFFGGLLAMRLEEMEPGTASVVIARRSLAALLVSGTALLLVPFAQ
;
A
#
# COMPACT_ATOMS: atom_id res chain seq x y z
N MET A 1 -23.33 37.43 19.17
CA MET A 1 -22.77 36.16 18.63
C MET A 1 -21.55 36.55 17.80
N SER A 2 -20.37 36.52 18.42
CA SER A 2 -19.12 36.95 17.77
C SER A 2 -18.70 35.90 16.75
N LEU A 3 -18.70 36.29 15.46
CA LEU A 3 -18.23 35.48 14.33
C LEU A 3 -16.69 35.53 14.23
N HIS A 4 -16.00 35.34 15.35
CA HIS A 4 -14.58 35.04 15.36
C HIS A 4 -14.41 33.54 15.63
N THR A 5 -14.54 32.76 14.56
CA THR A 5 -13.96 31.42 14.52
C THR A 5 -12.44 31.61 14.56
N ASP A 6 -11.78 31.01 15.54
CA ASP A 6 -10.33 31.08 15.71
C ASP A 6 -9.65 30.57 14.42
N PRO A 7 -8.67 31.28 13.84
CA PRO A 7 -7.96 30.81 12.63
C PRO A 7 -7.39 29.39 12.78
N ASP A 8 -6.99 29.00 13.99
CA ASP A 8 -6.48 27.65 14.28
C ASP A 8 -7.58 26.57 14.14
N GLU A 9 -8.81 26.89 14.50
CA GLU A 9 -9.98 26.00 14.40
C GLU A 9 -10.36 25.75 12.92
N ARG A 10 -10.26 26.78 12.06
CA ARG A 10 -10.42 26.60 10.61
C ARG A 10 -9.32 25.72 10.04
N THR A 11 -8.08 25.94 10.44
CA THR A 11 -6.93 25.23 9.89
C THR A 11 -6.98 23.74 10.26
N GLY A 12 -7.43 23.41 11.47
CA GLY A 12 -7.69 22.03 11.91
C GLY A 12 -8.77 21.34 11.06
N LEU A 13 -9.89 22.01 10.80
CA LEU A 13 -10.98 21.45 9.97
C LEU A 13 -10.56 21.23 8.50
N PHE A 14 -9.70 22.09 7.95
CA PHE A 14 -9.13 21.89 6.61
C PHE A 14 -8.10 20.75 6.58
N ALA A 15 -7.26 20.64 7.60
CA ALA A 15 -6.28 19.57 7.72
C ALA A 15 -6.97 18.20 7.87
N ASP A 16 -7.99 18.09 8.73
CA ASP A 16 -8.78 16.87 8.92
C ASP A 16 -9.52 16.46 7.64
N GLY A 17 -10.08 17.44 6.92
CA GLY A 17 -10.76 17.21 5.64
C GLY A 17 -9.79 16.73 4.54
N PHE A 18 -8.60 17.31 4.49
CA PHE A 18 -7.54 16.88 3.56
C PHE A 18 -7.00 15.49 3.92
N GLU A 19 -6.72 15.22 5.19
CA GLU A 19 -6.25 13.91 5.66
C GLU A 19 -7.28 12.83 5.35
N THR A 20 -8.56 13.09 5.65
CA THR A 20 -9.66 12.17 5.33
C THR A 20 -9.77 11.93 3.83
N TYR A 21 -9.62 12.97 3.01
CA TYR A 21 -9.63 12.85 1.55
C TYR A 21 -8.45 12.01 1.04
N VAL A 22 -7.22 12.29 1.50
CA VAL A 22 -6.02 11.53 1.11
C VAL A 22 -6.12 10.06 1.56
N ALA A 23 -6.61 9.83 2.78
CA ALA A 23 -6.85 8.49 3.30
C ALA A 23 -7.84 7.70 2.44
N ARG A 24 -8.96 8.32 2.03
CA ARG A 24 -9.98 7.67 1.19
C ARG A 24 -9.52 7.48 -0.25
N GLU A 25 -8.97 8.51 -0.86
CA GLU A 25 -8.73 8.54 -2.31
C GLU A 25 -7.45 7.81 -2.70
N HIS A 26 -6.47 7.74 -1.79
CA HIS A 26 -5.16 7.16 -2.07
C HIS A 26 -4.86 5.93 -1.20
N TRP A 27 -5.03 6.01 0.13
CA TRP A 27 -4.65 4.89 1.01
C TRP A 27 -5.63 3.72 1.00
N ALA A 28 -6.94 3.95 1.00
CA ALA A 28 -7.92 2.87 1.00
C ALA A 28 -7.81 1.93 -0.24
N PRO A 29 -7.59 2.44 -1.47
CA PRO A 29 -7.30 1.59 -2.62
C PRO A 29 -6.01 0.76 -2.46
N ILE A 30 -4.95 1.37 -1.94
CA ILE A 30 -3.66 0.70 -1.71
C ILE A 30 -3.83 -0.43 -0.69
N LEU A 31 -4.51 -0.17 0.43
CA LEU A 31 -4.78 -1.18 1.46
C LEU A 31 -5.64 -2.32 0.93
N THR A 32 -6.68 -2.02 0.14
CA THR A 32 -7.53 -3.05 -0.48
C THR A 32 -6.72 -3.92 -1.44
N GLN A 33 -5.87 -3.31 -2.27
CA GLN A 33 -4.97 -4.04 -3.17
C GLN A 33 -3.96 -4.89 -2.39
N ALA A 34 -3.39 -4.36 -1.31
CA ALA A 34 -2.44 -5.06 -0.46
C ALA A 34 -3.09 -6.28 0.20
N LEU A 35 -4.30 -6.11 0.74
CA LEU A 35 -5.07 -7.21 1.34
C LEU A 35 -5.30 -8.34 0.34
N LEU A 36 -5.89 -8.03 -0.82
CA LEU A 36 -6.19 -9.03 -1.84
C LEU A 36 -4.92 -9.72 -2.35
N TYR A 37 -3.87 -8.95 -2.64
CA TYR A 37 -2.61 -9.48 -3.14
C TYR A 37 -1.92 -10.37 -2.12
N GLY A 38 -1.77 -9.89 -0.88
CA GLY A 38 -1.13 -10.62 0.22
C GLY A 38 -1.88 -11.89 0.58
N THR A 39 -3.21 -11.81 0.75
CA THR A 39 -4.04 -12.99 1.05
C THR A 39 -3.94 -14.04 -0.05
N THR A 40 -3.94 -13.63 -1.32
CA THR A 40 -3.80 -14.56 -2.45
C THR A 40 -2.46 -15.28 -2.41
N LEU A 41 -1.35 -14.54 -2.24
CA LEU A 41 -0.02 -15.16 -2.20
C LEU A 41 0.15 -16.10 -1.01
N VAL A 42 -0.30 -15.70 0.18
CA VAL A 42 -0.26 -16.55 1.38
C VAL A 42 -1.11 -17.80 1.19
N ALA A 43 -2.35 -17.65 0.70
CA ALA A 43 -3.24 -18.78 0.46
C ALA A 43 -2.64 -19.78 -0.53
N VAL A 44 -2.08 -19.29 -1.65
CA VAL A 44 -1.40 -20.14 -2.63
C VAL A 44 -0.20 -20.85 -2.01
N ALA A 45 0.64 -20.14 -1.26
CA ALA A 45 1.80 -20.74 -0.61
C ALA A 45 1.42 -21.86 0.37
N LEU A 46 0.37 -21.64 1.18
CA LEU A 46 -0.13 -22.63 2.13
C LEU A 46 -0.79 -23.82 1.42
N MET A 47 -1.52 -23.60 0.33
CA MET A 47 -2.10 -24.68 -0.50
C MET A 47 -1.04 -25.58 -1.13
N LEU A 48 0.16 -25.04 -1.39
CA LEU A 48 1.32 -25.81 -1.86
C LEU A 48 2.03 -26.57 -0.72
N GLY A 49 1.52 -26.50 0.51
CA GLY A 49 2.08 -27.19 1.67
C GLY A 49 3.36 -26.54 2.22
N LEU A 50 3.63 -25.27 1.88
CA LEU A 50 4.78 -24.57 2.42
C LEU A 50 4.58 -24.29 3.92
N PRO A 51 5.60 -24.56 4.77
CA PRO A 51 5.60 -24.11 6.16
C PRO A 51 5.38 -22.60 6.25
N ALA A 52 4.71 -22.13 7.30
CA ALA A 52 4.33 -20.72 7.45
C ALA A 52 5.51 -19.75 7.29
N LEU A 53 6.66 -20.07 7.89
CA LEU A 53 7.89 -19.29 7.75
C LEU A 53 8.36 -19.18 6.29
N ASN A 54 8.34 -20.30 5.54
CA ASN A 54 8.73 -20.33 4.13
C ASN A 54 7.71 -19.60 3.25
N ALA A 55 6.41 -19.70 3.58
CA ALA A 55 5.36 -18.98 2.90
C ALA A 55 5.54 -17.46 3.07
N LEU A 56 5.79 -16.98 4.29
CA LEU A 56 6.05 -15.56 4.56
C LEU A 56 7.32 -15.06 3.85
N ALA A 57 8.40 -15.84 3.85
CA ALA A 57 9.62 -15.49 3.14
C ALA A 57 9.40 -15.38 1.62
N LEU A 58 8.65 -16.32 1.03
CA LEU A 58 8.30 -16.29 -0.39
C LEU A 58 7.45 -15.07 -0.72
N VAL A 59 6.41 -14.80 0.07
CA VAL A 59 5.54 -13.63 -0.08
C VAL A 59 6.37 -12.35 -0.02
N HIS A 60 7.27 -12.23 0.96
CA HIS A 60 8.17 -11.08 1.09
C HIS A 60 9.00 -10.86 -0.18
N VAL A 61 9.66 -11.90 -0.70
CA VAL A 61 10.51 -11.78 -1.89
C VAL A 61 9.69 -11.39 -3.12
N VAL A 62 8.59 -12.11 -3.39
CA VAL A 62 7.75 -11.86 -4.57
C VAL A 62 7.13 -10.46 -4.52
N ALA A 63 6.64 -10.05 -3.36
CA ALA A 63 6.04 -8.74 -3.17
C ALA A 63 7.08 -7.61 -3.24
N SER A 64 8.29 -7.80 -2.70
CA SER A 64 9.40 -6.83 -2.80
C SER A 64 9.83 -6.59 -4.24
N VAL A 65 10.05 -7.67 -4.99
CA VAL A 65 10.46 -7.59 -6.41
C VAL A 65 9.37 -6.89 -7.23
N SER A 66 8.11 -7.32 -7.07
CA SER A 66 6.98 -6.73 -7.80
C SER A 66 6.79 -5.25 -7.46
N GLY A 67 6.91 -4.89 -6.18
CA GLY A 67 6.84 -3.52 -5.70
C GLY A 67 7.94 -2.65 -6.29
N PHE A 68 9.19 -3.12 -6.23
CA PHE A 68 10.34 -2.37 -6.75
C PHE A 68 10.24 -2.11 -8.26
N PHE A 69 10.04 -3.15 -9.07
CA PHE A 69 9.94 -2.98 -10.53
C PHE A 69 8.69 -2.21 -10.95
N GLY A 70 7.57 -2.42 -10.26
CA GLY A 70 6.36 -1.62 -10.47
C GLY A 70 6.59 -0.14 -10.19
N GLY A 71 7.33 0.19 -9.12
CA GLY A 71 7.65 1.57 -8.76
C GLY A 71 8.53 2.25 -9.79
N LEU A 72 9.58 1.55 -10.25
CA LEU A 72 10.42 2.02 -11.35
C LEU A 72 9.61 2.26 -12.62
N LEU A 73 8.72 1.33 -13.00
CA LEU A 73 7.87 1.49 -14.16
C LEU A 73 6.91 2.68 -14.01
N ALA A 74 6.33 2.89 -12.83
CA ALA A 74 5.46 4.03 -12.56
C ALA A 74 6.19 5.37 -12.75
N MET A 75 7.43 5.48 -12.25
CA MET A 75 8.27 6.66 -12.45
C MET A 75 8.55 6.91 -13.93
N ARG A 76 8.88 5.87 -14.69
CA ARG A 76 9.11 5.99 -16.14
C ARG A 76 7.87 6.39 -16.91
N LEU A 77 6.70 5.86 -16.54
CA LEU A 77 5.44 6.25 -17.18
C LEU A 77 5.10 7.70 -16.88
N GLU A 78 5.31 8.15 -15.65
CA GLU A 78 5.11 9.56 -15.27
C GLU A 78 6.05 10.50 -16.05
N GLU A 79 7.31 10.10 -16.26
CA GLU A 79 8.26 10.86 -17.08
C GLU A 79 7.86 10.96 -18.56
N MET A 80 7.23 9.91 -19.11
CA MET A 80 6.86 9.84 -20.53
C MET A 80 5.51 10.50 -20.81
N GLU A 81 4.49 10.19 -20.00
CA GLU A 81 3.13 10.72 -20.13
C GLU A 81 2.42 10.65 -18.77
N PRO A 82 2.38 11.76 -18.01
CA PRO A 82 1.66 11.83 -16.74
C PRO A 82 0.19 11.44 -16.92
N GLY A 83 -0.27 10.44 -16.17
CA GLY A 83 -1.62 9.94 -16.40
C GLY A 83 -2.10 8.89 -15.41
N THR A 84 -3.31 8.38 -15.64
CA THR A 84 -3.94 7.40 -14.75
C THR A 84 -3.14 6.10 -14.65
N ALA A 85 -2.43 5.73 -15.72
CA ALA A 85 -1.62 4.52 -15.76
C ALA A 85 -0.44 4.54 -14.77
N SER A 86 0.30 5.66 -14.68
CA SER A 86 1.41 5.81 -13.73
C SER A 86 0.91 5.72 -12.29
N VAL A 87 -0.22 6.39 -11.97
CA VAL A 87 -0.85 6.37 -10.65
C VAL A 87 -1.32 4.96 -10.27
N VAL A 88 -1.96 4.23 -11.20
CA VAL A 88 -2.43 2.87 -10.94
C VAL A 88 -1.26 1.94 -10.65
N ILE A 89 -0.17 2.04 -11.41
CA ILE A 89 1.02 1.20 -11.19
C ILE A 89 1.73 1.59 -9.89
N ALA A 90 1.82 2.89 -9.58
CA ALA A 90 2.39 3.36 -8.31
C ALA A 90 1.61 2.82 -7.10
N ARG A 91 0.26 2.84 -7.14
CA ARG A 91 -0.58 2.28 -6.07
C ARG A 91 -0.35 0.77 -5.90
N ARG A 92 -0.28 0.02 -7.01
CA ARG A 92 -0.01 -1.44 -6.97
C ARG A 92 1.39 -1.75 -6.44
N SER A 93 2.38 -0.92 -6.79
CA SER A 93 3.74 -1.02 -6.28
C SER A 93 3.79 -0.79 -4.76
N LEU A 94 3.16 0.27 -4.27
CA LEU A 94 3.05 0.56 -2.84
C LEU A 94 2.31 -0.55 -2.08
N ALA A 95 1.22 -1.06 -2.64
CA ALA A 95 0.49 -2.20 -2.08
C ALA A 95 1.38 -3.44 -1.94
N ALA A 96 2.20 -3.74 -2.95
CA ALA A 96 3.15 -4.85 -2.90
C ALA A 96 4.26 -4.64 -1.85
N LEU A 97 4.78 -3.41 -1.71
CA LEU A 97 5.75 -3.08 -0.66
C LEU A 97 5.15 -3.21 0.75
N LEU A 98 3.88 -2.80 0.93
CA LEU A 98 3.16 -3.02 2.20
C LEU A 98 3.03 -4.51 2.52
N VAL A 99 2.60 -5.34 1.56
CA VAL A 99 2.53 -6.80 1.74
C VAL A 99 3.88 -7.38 2.12
N SER A 100 4.94 -6.95 1.44
CA SER A 100 6.31 -7.36 1.74
C SER A 100 6.72 -7.00 3.18
N GLY A 101 6.46 -5.77 3.61
CA GLY A 101 6.74 -5.31 4.97
C GLY A 101 5.93 -6.07 6.02
N THR A 102 4.64 -6.28 5.77
CA THR A 102 3.77 -7.08 6.65
C THR A 102 4.26 -8.51 6.77
N ALA A 103 4.67 -9.14 5.66
CA ALA A 103 5.21 -10.50 5.68
C ALA A 103 6.46 -10.60 6.57
N LEU A 104 7.39 -9.63 6.49
CA LEU A 104 8.57 -9.57 7.37
C LEU A 104 8.19 -9.39 8.84
N LEU A 105 7.24 -8.51 9.13
CA LEU A 105 6.77 -8.27 10.50
C LEU A 105 6.12 -9.51 11.13
N LEU A 106 5.57 -10.40 10.30
CA LEU A 106 4.94 -11.65 10.75
C LEU A 106 5.94 -12.80 10.95
N VAL A 107 7.16 -12.73 10.41
CA VAL A 107 8.17 -13.80 10.51
C VAL A 107 8.45 -14.25 11.96
N PRO A 108 8.63 -13.36 12.94
CA PRO A 108 8.89 -13.77 14.34
C PRO A 108 7.74 -14.58 14.97
N PHE A 109 6.52 -14.43 14.45
CA PHE A 109 5.32 -15.10 14.95
C PHE A 109 5.03 -16.44 14.25
N ALA A 110 5.82 -16.79 13.23
CA ALA A 110 5.64 -18.01 12.44
C ALA A 110 6.55 -19.17 12.89
N GLN A 111 7.12 -19.06 14.09
CA GLN A 111 7.98 -20.05 14.74
C GLN A 111 7.18 -21.08 15.51
#